data_AF-U3U217-F1
#
_entry.id   AF-U3U217-F1
#
_cell.length_a   1.000
_cell.length_b   1.000
_cell.length_c   1.000
_cell.angle_alpha   90.00
_cell.angle_beta   90.00
_cell.angle_gamma   90.00
#
_symmetry.space_group_name_H-M   'P 1'
#
loop_
_entity.id
_entity.type
_entity.pdbx_description
1 polymer ?
#
loop_
_entity_poly.entity_id
_entity_poly.type
_entity_poly.pdbx_seq_one_letter_code
_entity_poly.pdbx_strand_id
1 'polypeptide(L)' 'MIIPWQELDPTTLENLIESFVLREGTNYGEQERSLTQKVADVHRQLEQGEVVLVWSELHESVNIMPRRKFRG' A
#
# COMPACT_ATOMS: atom_id res chain seq x y z
N MET A 1 2.68 -11.08 8.83
CA MET A 1 4.07 -10.58 9.07
C MET A 1 4.27 -9.26 8.33
N ILE A 2 4.98 -8.28 8.89
CA ILE A 2 5.35 -7.07 8.13
C ILE A 2 6.57 -7.39 7.26
N ILE A 3 6.52 -7.01 5.99
CA ILE A 3 7.65 -7.17 5.05
C ILE A 3 8.27 -5.80 4.74
N PRO A 4 9.61 -5.68 4.65
CA PRO A 4 10.27 -4.45 4.23
C PRO A 4 9.95 -4.15 2.78
N TRP A 5 9.32 -3.01 2.50
CA TRP A 5 8.93 -2.64 1.14
C TRP A 5 10.13 -2.35 0.25
N GLN A 6 11.26 -1.95 0.86
CA GLN A 6 12.51 -1.64 0.18
C GLN A 6 13.20 -2.89 -0.40
N GLU A 7 12.82 -4.08 0.06
CA GLU A 7 13.35 -5.35 -0.46
C GLU A 7 12.57 -5.88 -1.67
N LEU A 8 11.45 -5.24 -2.01
CA LEU A 8 10.68 -5.60 -3.19
C LEU A 8 11.27 -4.94 -4.44
N ASP A 9 11.14 -5.64 -5.57
CA ASP A 9 11.36 -5.03 -6.88
C ASP A 9 10.44 -3.79 -7.03
N PRO A 10 10.95 -2.65 -7.53
CA PRO A 10 10.17 -1.42 -7.66
C PRO A 10 8.87 -1.60 -8.46
N THR A 11 8.91 -2.40 -9.53
CA THR A 11 7.72 -2.68 -10.36
C THR A 11 6.70 -3.50 -9.58
N THR A 12 7.17 -4.45 -8.78
CA THR A 12 6.30 -5.26 -7.91
C THR A 12 5.64 -4.39 -6.84
N LEU A 13 6.40 -3.51 -6.20
CA LEU A 13 5.87 -2.57 -5.22
C LEU A 13 4.81 -1.65 -5.84
N GLU A 14 5.10 -1.09 -7.01
CA GLU A 14 4.18 -0.21 -7.73
C GLU A 14 2.88 -0.93 -8.08
N ASN A 15 2.96 -2.15 -8.62
CA ASN A 15 1.78 -2.98 -8.92
C ASN A 15 0.94 -3.30 -7.69
N LEU A 16 1.59 -3.57 -6.55
CA LEU A 16 0.90 -3.82 -5.27
C LEU A 16 0.16 -2.57 -4.78
N ILE A 17 0.81 -1.41 -4.86
CA ILE A 17 0.22 -0.13 -4.48
C ILE A 17 -0.95 0.22 -5.41
N GLU A 18 -0.78 0.07 -6.72
CA GLU A 18 -1.83 0.32 -7.71
C GLU A 18 -3.05 -0.57 -7.44
N SER A 19 -2.81 -1.88 -7.27
CA SER A 19 -3.86 -2.85 -6.91
C SER A 19 -4.56 -2.51 -5.60
N PHE A 20 -3.83 -1.96 -4.62
CA PHE A 20 -4.42 -1.50 -3.36
C PHE A 20 -5.30 -0.26 -3.56
N VAL A 21 -4.81 0.74 -4.29
CA VAL A 21 -5.55 1.98 -4.59
C VAL A 21 -6.84 1.69 -5.36
N LEU A 22 -6.79 0.77 -6.34
CA LEU A 22 -7.95 0.36 -7.13
C LEU A 22 -9.01 -0.37 -6.29
N ARG A 23 -8.59 -1.15 -5.28
CA ARG A 23 -9.49 -1.92 -4.41
C ARG A 23 -10.11 -1.08 -3.29
N GLU A 24 -9.30 -0.28 -2.60
CA GLU A 24 -9.77 0.49 -1.43
C GLU A 24 -10.54 1.75 -1.82
N GLY A 25 -10.50 2.14 -3.11
CA GLY A 25 -11.22 3.31 -3.60
C GLY A 25 -10.90 4.53 -2.74
N THR A 26 -9.61 4.77 -2.47
CA THR A 26 -9.15 5.77 -1.49
C THR A 26 -9.91 7.08 -1.69
N ASN A 27 -10.80 7.37 -0.75
CA ASN A 27 -11.80 8.44 -0.84
C ASN A 27 -11.12 9.80 -0.58
N TYR A 28 -10.34 10.26 -1.56
CA TYR A 28 -9.65 11.55 -1.53
C TYR A 28 -10.55 12.67 -2.09
N GLY A 29 -11.71 12.91 -1.44
CA GLY A 29 -12.55 14.10 -1.67
C GLY A 29 -13.16 14.28 -3.07
N GLU A 30 -13.85 15.40 -3.28
CA GLU A 30 -14.60 15.76 -4.50
C GLU A 30 -13.72 16.02 -5.74
N GLN A 31 -12.39 15.92 -5.63
CA GLN A 31 -11.46 16.06 -6.76
C GLN A 31 -10.93 14.68 -7.18
N GLU A 32 -11.21 14.28 -8.42
CA GLU A 32 -10.63 13.09 -9.04
C GLU A 32 -9.10 13.22 -9.13
N ARG A 33 -8.39 12.71 -8.13
CA ARG A 33 -6.95 12.46 -8.26
C ARG A 33 -6.70 11.32 -9.23
N SER A 34 -5.68 11.46 -10.08
CA SER A 34 -5.27 10.40 -10.98
C SER A 34 -4.75 9.18 -10.21
N LEU A 35 -4.80 8.01 -10.84
CA LEU A 35 -4.26 6.78 -10.27
C LEU A 35 -2.79 6.94 -9.87
N THR A 36 -1.97 7.55 -10.73
CA THR A 36 -0.56 7.84 -10.48
C THR A 36 -0.34 8.71 -9.24
N GLN A 37 -1.19 9.73 -9.02
CA GLN A 37 -1.10 10.57 -7.82
C GLN A 37 -1.40 9.76 -6.55
N LYS A 38 -2.41 8.89 -6.61
CA LYS A 38 -2.77 8.02 -5.47
C LYS A 38 -1.69 6.99 -5.18
N VAL A 39 -1.06 6.44 -6.21
CA VAL A 39 0.10 5.53 -6.07
C VAL A 39 1.26 6.24 -5.39
N ALA A 40 1.62 7.43 -5.87
CA ALA A 40 2.68 8.24 -5.26
C ALA A 40 2.38 8.61 -3.79
N ASP A 41 1.13 8.91 -3.46
CA ASP A 41 0.70 9.19 -2.08
C ASP A 41 0.90 8.00 -1.15
N VAL A 42 0.56 6.78 -1.59
CA VAL A 42 0.77 5.56 -0.79
C VAL A 42 2.26 5.22 -0.68
N HIS A 43 3.04 5.43 -1.75
CA HIS A 43 4.50 5.27 -1.69
C HIS A 43 5.12 6.19 -0.63
N ARG A 44 4.72 7.46 -0.60
CA ARG A 44 5.15 8.41 0.44
C ARG A 44 4.73 7.97 1.84
N GLN A 45 3.53 7.42 2.01
CA GLN A 45 3.09 6.88 3.30
C GLN A 45 3.93 5.68 3.75
N LEU A 46 4.41 4.84 2.82
CA LEU A 46 5.35 3.74 3.11
C LEU A 46 6.71 4.29 3.56
N GLU A 47 7.22 5.34 2.91
CA GLU A 47 8.46 6.03 3.31
C GLU A 47 8.35 6.66 4.70
N GLN A 48 7.19 7.24 5.03
CA GLN A 48 6.91 7.83 6.33
C GLN A 48 6.59 6.80 7.42
N GLY A 49 6.40 5.53 7.06
CA GLY A 49 6.02 4.45 7.98
C GLY A 49 4.58 4.51 8.47
N GLU A 50 3.71 5.30 7.81
CA GLU A 50 2.30 5.42 8.15
C GLU A 50 1.50 4.18 7.74
N VAL A 51 1.91 3.54 6.65
CA VAL A 51 1.39 2.26 6.16
C VAL A 51 2.51 1.24 6.07
N VAL A 52 2.15 -0.05 6.08
CA VAL A 52 3.08 -1.17 5.99
C VAL A 52 2.56 -2.23 5.04
N LEU A 53 3.48 -2.95 4.40
CA LEU A 53 3.17 -4.19 3.71
C LEU A 53 3.10 -5.33 4.71
N VAL A 54 2.06 -6.14 4.58
CA VAL A 54 1.78 -7.28 5.44
C VAL A 54 1.59 -8.52 4.58
N TRP A 55 2.45 -9.52 4.82
CA TRP A 55 2.27 -10.87 4.32
C TRP A 55 1.25 -11.64 5.18
N SER A 56 0.26 -12.21 4.53
CA SER A 56 -0.70 -13.16 5.10
C SER A 56 -0.32 -14.56 4.66
N GLU A 57 0.18 -15.37 5.60
CA GLU A 57 0.49 -16.78 5.33
C GLU A 57 -0.77 -17.59 5.00
N LEU A 58 -1.90 -17.30 5.66
CA LEU A 58 -3.16 -18.00 5.46
C LEU A 58 -3.72 -17.83 4.03
N HIS A 59 -3.50 -16.66 3.44
CA HIS A 59 -4.03 -16.30 2.13
C HIS A 59 -2.96 -16.12 1.07
N GLU A 60 -1.71 -16.49 1.38
CA GLU A 60 -0.52 -16.34 0.51
C GLU A 60 -0.52 -15.02 -0.27
N SER A 61 -0.76 -13.92 0.43
CA SER A 61 -0.99 -12.61 -0.19
C SER A 61 -0.33 -11.48 0.56
N VAL A 62 0.01 -10.44 -0.20
CA VAL A 62 0.52 -9.17 0.33
C VAL A 62 -0.61 -8.16 0.38
N ASN A 63 -0.74 -7.49 1.51
CA ASN A 63 -1.67 -6.38 1.69
C ASN A 63 -0.94 -5.13 2.20
N ILE A 64 -1.51 -3.95 1.92
CA ILE A 64 -1.05 -2.68 2.48
C ILE A 64 -2.09 -2.27 3.53
N MET A 65 -1.63 -1.83 4.70
CA MET A 65 -2.55 -1.29 5.71
C MET A 65 -1.87 -0.24 6.58
N PRO A 66 -2.64 0.67 7.21
CA PRO A 66 -2.11 1.61 8.18
C PRO A 66 -1.36 0.86 9.29
N ARG A 67 -0.15 1.33 9.64
CA ARG A 67 0.67 0.74 10.71
C ARG A 67 -0.11 0.60 12.01
N ARG A 68 -0.95 1.59 12.32
CA ARG A 68 -1.84 1.61 13.51
C ARG A 68 -2.90 0.51 13.54
N LYS A 69 -3.29 -0.03 12.39
CA LYS A 69 -4.29 -1.12 12.27
C LYS A 69 -3.63 -2.50 12.32
N PHE A 70 -2.32 -2.58 12.05
CA PHE A 70 -1.59 -3.82 12.19
C PHE A 70 -1.51 -4.21 13.68
N ARG A 71 -2.29 -5.21 14.07
CA ARG A 71 -2.20 -5.88 15.36
C ARG A 71 -1.36 -7.14 15.15
N GLY A 72 -0.06 -7.00 15.39
CA GLY A 72 0.88 -8.12 15.42
C GLY A 72 0.67 -9.01 16.64
#